data_AF-A0AAW2MQ23-F1
#
_entry.id   AF-A0AAW2MQ23-F1
#
_cell.length_a   1.000
_cell.length_b   1.000
_cell.length_c   1.000
_cell.angle_alpha   90.00
_cell.angle_beta   90.00
_cell.angle_gamma   90.00
#
_symmetry.space_group_name_H-M   'P 1'
#
loop_
_entity.id
_entity.type
_entity.pdbx_description
1 polymer ?
#
loop_
_entity_poly.entity_id
_entity_poly.type
_entity_poly.pdbx_seq_one_letter_code
_entity_poly.pdbx_strand_id
1 'polypeptide(L)'
;MGASLSNLTENGTGSGGPGLGDIPESCVACVFLYLTPPEICNLARLNRAFRGAASSDAVWEAKLPSNYHLLLHLLSHPDVYQNLSKKDIFALLSRPLPFDDGNKARS
;
A
#
# COMPACT_ATOMS: atom_id res chain seq x y z
N MET A 1 -37.13 -31.41 -7.59
CA MET A 1 -36.11 -30.96 -6.63
C MET A 1 -35.63 -29.60 -7.10
N GLY A 2 -36.09 -28.53 -6.47
CA GLY A 2 -35.68 -27.16 -6.80
C GLY A 2 -34.41 -26.78 -6.05
N ALA A 3 -33.55 -26.01 -6.70
CA ALA A 3 -32.51 -25.24 -6.04
C ALA A 3 -32.71 -23.78 -6.43
N SER A 4 -33.23 -23.00 -5.48
CA SER A 4 -33.32 -21.55 -5.56
C SER A 4 -31.91 -20.96 -5.50
N LEU A 5 -31.51 -20.23 -6.53
CA LEU A 5 -30.37 -19.32 -6.47
C LEU A 5 -30.92 -17.93 -6.13
N SER A 6 -30.92 -17.60 -4.85
CA SER A 6 -31.23 -16.26 -4.38
C SER A 6 -30.06 -15.34 -4.70
N ASN A 7 -30.12 -14.68 -5.87
CA ASN A 7 -29.36 -13.47 -6.11
C ASN A 7 -30.00 -12.35 -5.29
N LEU A 8 -29.47 -12.13 -4.07
CA LEU A 8 -29.73 -10.94 -3.29
C LEU A 8 -29.00 -9.76 -3.94
N THR A 9 -29.52 -9.26 -5.06
CA THR A 9 -29.29 -7.87 -5.45
C THR A 9 -30.25 -7.02 -4.62
N GLU A 10 -29.95 -6.85 -3.33
CA GLU A 10 -30.55 -5.79 -2.53
C GLU A 10 -30.00 -4.44 -3.02
N ASN A 11 -30.54 -4.00 -4.14
CA ASN A 11 -30.46 -2.63 -4.60
C ASN A 11 -31.54 -1.84 -3.84
N GLY A 12 -31.31 -1.63 -2.54
CA GLY A 12 -32.14 -0.80 -1.69
C GLY A 12 -31.92 0.68 -2.02
N THR A 13 -32.79 1.23 -2.87
CA THR A 13 -32.93 2.68 -3.03
C THR A 13 -33.62 3.26 -1.80
N GLY A 14 -32.86 3.94 -0.94
CA GLY A 14 -33.39 4.78 0.13
C GLY A 14 -32.27 5.64 0.72
N SER A 15 -32.11 6.88 0.22
CA SER A 15 -31.12 7.88 0.67
C SER A 15 -29.64 7.48 0.50
N GLY A 16 -29.27 6.92 -0.66
CA GLY A 16 -27.89 6.59 -0.99
C GLY A 16 -27.10 7.83 -1.43
N GLY A 17 -26.50 8.54 -0.47
CA GLY A 17 -25.43 9.49 -0.79
C GLY A 17 -24.25 8.78 -1.48
N PRO A 18 -23.37 9.51 -2.18
CA PRO A 18 -22.22 8.92 -2.83
C PRO A 18 -21.43 8.08 -1.82
N GLY A 19 -21.23 6.81 -2.15
CA GLY A 19 -20.45 5.90 -1.33
C GLY A 19 -18.95 6.21 -1.47
N LEU A 20 -18.14 5.68 -0.57
CA LEU A 20 -16.67 5.77 -0.69
C LEU A 20 -16.13 5.16 -2.00
N GLY A 21 -16.94 4.37 -2.71
CA GLY A 21 -16.60 3.77 -4.01
C GLY A 21 -16.80 4.69 -5.20
N ASP A 22 -17.54 5.79 -5.02
CA ASP A 22 -17.80 6.79 -6.06
C ASP A 22 -16.71 7.89 -6.08
N ILE A 23 -15.78 7.86 -5.12
CA ILE A 23 -14.66 8.80 -5.04
C ILE A 23 -13.59 8.39 -6.06
N PRO A 24 -13.12 9.32 -6.92
CA PRO A 24 -12.07 9.02 -7.88
C PRO A 24 -10.73 8.78 -7.16
N GLU A 25 -9.93 7.87 -7.70
CA GLU A 25 -8.63 7.49 -7.14
C GLU A 25 -7.68 8.69 -7.00
N SER A 26 -7.79 9.68 -7.88
CA SER A 26 -7.00 10.93 -7.82
C SER A 26 -7.27 11.73 -6.55
N CYS A 27 -8.53 11.86 -6.13
CA CYS A 27 -8.90 12.53 -4.88
C CYS A 27 -8.36 11.77 -3.67
N VAL A 28 -8.43 10.43 -3.70
CA VAL A 28 -7.89 9.60 -2.61
C VAL A 28 -6.36 9.70 -2.53
N ALA A 29 -5.69 9.72 -3.67
CA ALA A 29 -4.24 9.90 -3.73
C ALA A 29 -3.80 11.24 -3.09
N CYS A 30 -4.54 12.33 -3.32
CA CYS A 30 -4.30 13.61 -2.66
C CYS A 30 -4.43 13.50 -1.13
N VAL A 31 -5.42 12.76 -0.62
CA VAL A 31 -5.58 12.53 0.83
C VAL A 31 -4.40 11.72 1.37
N PHE A 32 -3.95 10.69 0.65
CA PHE A 32 -2.84 9.83 1.08
C PHE A 32 -1.52 10.59 1.23
N LEU A 33 -1.32 11.69 0.51
CA LEU A 33 -0.16 12.57 0.71
C LEU A 33 -0.09 13.14 2.13
N TYR A 34 -1.20 13.26 2.84
CA TYR A 34 -1.25 13.76 4.22
C TYR A 34 -1.27 12.65 5.28
N LEU A 35 -1.36 11.38 4.89
CA LEU A 35 -1.46 10.25 5.81
C LEU A 35 -0.14 9.53 6.03
N THR A 36 -0.03 8.81 7.14
CA THR A 36 1.10 7.93 7.40
C THR A 36 0.96 6.60 6.63
N PRO A 37 2.08 5.94 6.29
CA PRO A 37 2.07 4.66 5.59
C PRO A 37 1.14 3.58 6.20
N PRO A 38 1.08 3.38 7.54
CA PRO A 38 0.14 2.44 8.14
C PRO A 38 -1.33 2.80 7.92
N GLU A 39 -1.66 4.11 7.94
CA GLU A 39 -3.02 4.59 7.68
C GLU A 39 -3.43 4.32 6.23
N ILE A 40 -2.53 4.56 5.28
CA ILE A 40 -2.76 4.25 3.86
C ILE A 40 -3.09 2.76 3.69
N CYS A 41 -2.31 1.87 4.31
CA CYS A 41 -2.56 0.42 4.27
C CYS A 41 -3.90 0.03 4.90
N ASN A 42 -4.31 0.69 5.98
CA ASN A 42 -5.61 0.45 6.61
C ASN A 42 -6.77 0.93 5.73
N LEU A 43 -6.67 2.11 5.13
CA LEU A 43 -7.70 2.67 4.24
C LEU A 43 -7.82 1.89 2.94
N ALA A 44 -6.72 1.36 2.41
CA ALA A 44 -6.71 0.49 1.23
C ALA A 44 -7.62 -0.76 1.38
N ARG A 45 -7.91 -1.19 2.60
CA ARG A 45 -8.77 -2.34 2.90
C ARG A 45 -10.26 -2.00 2.89
N LEU A 46 -10.63 -0.72 2.95
CA LEU A 46 -12.01 -0.29 3.10
C LEU A 46 -12.76 -0.22 1.77
N ASN A 47 -12.07 0.09 0.67
CA ASN A 47 -12.73 0.32 -0.61
C ASN A 47 -11.78 0.12 -1.80
N ARG A 48 -12.35 -0.23 -2.98
CA ARG A 48 -11.62 -0.40 -4.24
C ARG A 48 -10.88 0.85 -4.69
N ALA A 49 -11.48 2.04 -4.59
CA ALA A 49 -10.83 3.30 -4.96
C ALA A 49 -9.60 3.59 -4.09
N PHE A 50 -9.72 3.33 -2.78
CA PHE A 50 -8.61 3.47 -1.84
C PHE A 50 -7.53 2.43 -2.09
N ARG A 51 -7.90 1.20 -2.44
CA ARG A 51 -6.96 0.15 -2.83
C ARG A 51 -6.19 0.51 -4.10
N GLY A 52 -6.88 1.08 -5.10
CA GLY A 52 -6.28 1.56 -6.35
C GLY A 52 -5.27 2.67 -6.06
N ALA A 53 -5.69 3.71 -5.35
CA ALA A 53 -4.83 4.83 -4.94
C ALA A 53 -3.62 4.37 -4.10
N ALA A 54 -3.80 3.41 -3.20
CA ALA A 54 -2.72 2.91 -2.33
C ALA A 54 -1.70 2.07 -3.10
N SER A 55 -2.08 1.56 -4.27
CA SER A 55 -1.18 0.81 -5.14
C SER A 55 -0.38 1.71 -6.09
N SER A 56 -0.67 3.02 -6.12
CA SER A 56 0.01 4.00 -6.97
C SER A 56 1.34 4.44 -6.38
N ASP A 57 2.39 4.38 -7.19
CA ASP A 57 3.75 4.81 -6.79
C ASP A 57 3.85 6.31 -6.50
N ALA A 58 2.95 7.14 -7.05
CA ALA A 58 2.95 8.59 -6.80
C ALA A 58 2.73 8.92 -5.31
N VAL A 59 1.94 8.10 -4.62
CA VAL A 59 1.69 8.25 -3.18
C VAL A 59 2.94 7.89 -2.39
N TRP A 60 3.60 6.78 -2.76
CA TRP A 60 4.80 6.29 -2.08
C TRP A 60 6.03 7.14 -2.36
N GLU A 61 6.12 7.78 -3.52
CA GLU A 61 7.15 8.76 -3.86
C GLU A 61 7.23 9.90 -2.85
N ALA A 62 6.08 10.48 -2.48
CA ALA A 62 6.02 11.55 -1.50
C ALA A 62 6.33 11.09 -0.07
N LYS A 63 6.23 9.79 0.20
CA LYS A 63 6.48 9.19 1.53
C LYS A 63 7.90 8.66 1.68
N LEU A 64 8.58 8.39 0.57
CA LEU A 64 9.94 7.90 0.57
C LEU A 64 10.92 9.03 0.93
N PRO A 65 11.90 8.76 1.80
CA PRO A 65 13.00 9.70 2.05
C PRO A 65 13.79 9.95 0.77
N SER A 66 14.24 11.17 0.49
CA SER A 66 15.07 11.46 -0.71
C SER A 66 16.38 10.67 -0.76
N ASN A 67 16.87 10.21 0.39
CA ASN A 67 18.05 9.36 0.52
C ASN A 67 17.76 7.85 0.38
N TYR A 68 16.57 7.45 -0.08
CA TYR A 68 16.21 6.04 -0.22
C TYR A 68 17.21 5.25 -1.09
N HIS A 69 17.80 5.87 -2.11
CA HIS A 69 18.84 5.24 -2.94
C HIS A 69 20.08 4.81 -2.13
N LEU A 70 20.50 5.62 -1.16
CA LEU A 70 21.62 5.28 -0.28
C LEU A 70 21.24 4.13 0.65
N LEU A 71 20.02 4.14 1.19
CA LEU A 71 19.53 3.05 2.02
C LEU A 71 19.47 1.74 1.22
N LEU A 72 19.01 1.77 -0.02
CA LEU A 72 19.01 0.60 -0.90
C LEU A 72 20.42 0.11 -1.23
N HIS A 73 21.37 1.02 -1.41
CA HIS A 73 22.78 0.67 -1.62
C HIS A 73 23.39 -0.01 -0.39
N LEU A 74 23.09 0.49 0.82
CA LEU A 74 23.51 -0.16 2.08
C LEU A 74 22.96 -1.57 2.23
N LEU A 75 21.78 -1.83 1.67
CA LEU A 75 21.20 -3.17 1.65
C LEU A 75 21.90 -4.13 0.69
N SER A 76 22.89 -3.68 -0.09
CA SER A 76 23.63 -4.52 -1.06
C SER A 76 22.75 -5.18 -2.13
N HIS A 77 21.56 -4.62 -2.41
CA HIS A 77 20.63 -5.12 -3.44
C HIS A 77 20.37 -4.08 -4.57
N PRO A 78 21.40 -3.58 -5.27
CA PRO A 78 21.22 -2.63 -6.37
C PRO A 78 20.42 -3.22 -7.54
N ASP A 79 20.52 -4.53 -7.78
CA ASP A 79 19.81 -5.21 -8.88
C ASP A 79 18.31 -5.37 -8.60
N VAL A 80 17.93 -5.45 -7.33
CA VAL A 80 16.51 -5.58 -6.93
C VAL A 80 15.78 -4.27 -7.17
N TYR A 81 16.44 -3.12 -6.99
CA TYR A 81 15.82 -1.80 -7.17
C TYR A 81 15.25 -1.55 -8.58
N GLN A 82 15.92 -2.04 -9.63
CA GLN A 82 15.59 -1.69 -11.01
C GLN A 82 14.19 -2.17 -11.45
N ASN A 83 13.64 -3.16 -10.74
CA ASN A 83 12.36 -3.78 -11.08
C ASN A 83 11.27 -3.56 -10.02
N LEU A 84 11.57 -2.83 -8.94
CA LEU A 84 10.63 -2.62 -7.84
C LEU A 84 9.83 -1.33 -7.98
N SER A 85 8.57 -1.40 -7.58
CA SER A 85 7.71 -0.23 -7.41
C SER A 85 8.16 0.59 -6.19
N LYS A 86 7.81 1.88 -6.13
CA LYS A 86 8.10 2.73 -4.96
C LYS A 86 7.43 2.20 -3.69
N LYS A 87 6.24 1.60 -3.84
CA LYS A 87 5.60 0.85 -2.76
C LYS A 87 6.48 -0.28 -2.23
N ASP A 88 7.06 -1.08 -3.12
CA ASP A 88 7.87 -2.24 -2.73
C ASP A 88 9.19 -1.81 -2.09
N ILE A 89 9.79 -0.72 -2.57
CA ILE A 89 10.95 -0.09 -1.93
C ILE A 89 10.61 0.34 -0.51
N PHE A 90 9.47 1.02 -0.32
CA PHE A 90 9.02 1.40 1.01
C PHE A 90 8.81 0.18 1.90
N ALA A 91 8.16 -0.87 1.38
CA ALA A 91 7.93 -2.11 2.11
C ALA A 91 9.25 -2.79 2.49
N LEU A 92 10.25 -2.79 1.60
CA LEU A 92 11.58 -3.34 1.86
C LEU A 92 12.29 -2.57 2.99
N LEU A 93 12.29 -1.24 2.92
CA LEU A 93 12.90 -0.37 3.93
C LEU A 93 12.17 -0.43 5.28
N SER A 94 10.88 -0.75 5.28
CA SER A 94 10.08 -0.91 6.50
C SER A 94 10.33 -2.24 7.21
N ARG A 95 11.00 -3.21 6.57
CA ARG A 95 11.34 -4.47 7.22
C ARG A 95 12.53 -4.25 8.14
N PRO A 96 12.57 -4.93 9.31
CA PRO A 96 13.74 -4.91 10.16
C PRO A 96 14.92 -5.44 9.36
N LEU A 97 15.93 -4.59 9.18
CA LEU A 97 17.16 -4.96 8.51
C LEU A 97 17.90 -5.92 9.44
N PRO A 98 18.23 -7.14 9.00
CA PRO A 98 19.17 -7.96 9.74
C PRO A 98 20.54 -7.29 9.63
N PHE A 99 20.85 -6.39 10.57
CA PHE A 99 22.22 -6.10 10.94
C PHE A 99 22.74 -7.34 11.68
N ASP A 100 22.98 -8.42 10.94
CA ASP A 100 23.68 -9.57 11.49
C ASP A 100 25.19 -9.28 11.43
N ASP A 101 25.62 -8.47 12.39
CA ASP A 101 27.01 -8.47 12.87
C ASP A 101 27.08 -9.33 14.14
N GLY A 102 26.51 -10.53 14.05
CA GLY A 102 26.44 -11.52 15.11
C GLY A 102 27.58 -12.52 15.02
N ASN A 103 28.82 -12.03 14.97
CA ASN A 103 30.02 -12.81 15.21
C ASN A 103 30.04 -13.26 16.69
N LYS A 104 29.10 -14.13 17.09
CA LYS A 104 29.14 -14.78 18.39
C LYS A 104 30.02 -16.01 18.25
N ALA A 105 31.30 -15.78 18.55
CA ALA A 105 32.28 -16.83 18.75
C ALA A 105 31.66 -17.99 19.55
N ARG A 106 31.77 -19.18 18.95
CA ARG A 106 31.66 -20.46 19.62
C ARG A 106 32.48 -20.43 20.92
N SER A 107 31.80 -20.64 22.04
CA SER A 107 32.38 -20.97 23.35
C SER A 107 31.41 -21.91 24.04
#